data_AF-A0A369ACC8-F1
#
_entry.id   AF-A0A369ACC8-F1
#
_cell.length_a   1.000
_cell.length_b   1.000
_cell.length_c   1.000
_cell.angle_alpha   90.00
_cell.angle_beta   90.00
_cell.angle_gamma   90.00
#
_symmetry.space_group_name_H-M   'P 1'
#
loop_
_entity.id
_entity.type
_entity.pdbx_description
1 polymer ?
#
loop_
_entity_poly.entity_id
_entity_poly.type
_entity_poly.pdbx_seq_one_letter_code
_entity_poly.pdbx_strand_id
1 'polypeptide(L)'
;MKNHYIPILLTALMLAGACRKRVEYIYMDPPTPPRALADRLPGDWTPSFVTYSAQIDLGQQGLPPINVSGITENPNGRLTVQKDPNTLTIQLQFTASIDLGLGFPVPLPVNINLTGTYDISTDEKQILLTQTNGEKLTLKVLTNEHNVQVWRTTYPFQTPLLGTLPIDMIITFVKNQAK
;
A
#
# COMPACT_ATOMS: atom_id res chain seq x y z
N MET A 1 -40.61 4.93 61.34
CA MET A 1 -40.64 3.57 60.75
C MET A 1 -41.39 3.61 59.42
N LYS A 2 -40.66 3.51 58.30
CA LYS A 2 -40.99 2.74 57.08
C LYS A 2 -39.92 3.06 56.04
N ASN A 3 -38.95 2.15 55.93
CA ASN A 3 -37.95 2.07 54.87
C ASN A 3 -38.65 1.93 53.53
N HIS A 4 -38.22 2.66 52.50
CA HIS A 4 -38.38 2.27 51.11
C HIS A 4 -37.01 2.30 50.44
N TYR A 5 -36.62 1.14 49.91
CA TYR A 5 -35.37 0.87 49.22
C TYR A 5 -35.50 1.20 47.72
N ILE A 6 -34.48 1.88 47.16
CA ILE A 6 -33.68 1.58 45.94
C ILE A 6 -34.48 1.23 44.64
N PRO A 7 -34.20 1.84 43.47
CA PRO A 7 -32.87 1.79 42.87
C PRO A 7 -32.28 3.05 42.22
N ILE A 8 -30.97 3.18 42.46
CA ILE A 8 -30.01 3.96 41.68
C ILE A 8 -29.86 3.25 40.34
N LEU A 9 -30.34 3.90 39.27
CA LEU A 9 -30.15 3.44 37.90
C LEU A 9 -28.72 3.77 37.48
N LEU A 10 -27.83 2.78 37.56
CA LEU A 10 -26.50 2.81 36.94
C LEU A 10 -26.68 2.63 35.42
N THR A 11 -26.59 3.72 34.67
CA THR A 11 -26.38 3.67 33.22
C THR A 11 -24.89 3.87 32.94
N ALA A 12 -24.14 2.76 32.97
CA ALA A 12 -22.78 2.71 32.44
C ALA A 12 -22.86 2.71 30.90
N LEU A 13 -22.71 3.88 30.30
CA LEU A 13 -22.58 4.04 28.86
C LEU A 13 -21.16 3.64 28.47
N MET A 14 -20.94 2.36 28.18
CA MET A 14 -19.71 1.91 27.53
C MET A 14 -19.70 2.45 26.09
N LEU A 15 -19.01 3.57 25.88
CA LEU A 15 -18.52 3.93 24.55
C LEU A 15 -17.40 2.94 24.16
N ALA A 16 -17.80 1.78 23.64
CA ALA A 16 -16.93 0.98 22.80
C ALA A 16 -16.81 1.67 21.43
N GLY A 17 -16.15 2.83 21.42
CA GLY A 17 -15.64 3.41 20.20
C GLY A 17 -14.64 2.41 19.63
N ALA A 18 -14.92 1.93 18.42
CA ALA A 18 -14.07 1.03 17.67
C ALA A 18 -12.66 1.63 17.53
N CYS A 19 -11.77 1.28 18.46
CA CYS A 19 -10.33 1.33 18.22
C CYS A 19 -10.07 0.36 17.07
N ARG A 20 -10.04 0.87 15.84
CA ARG A 20 -9.31 0.19 14.76
C ARG A 20 -7.92 -0.05 15.34
N LYS A 21 -7.60 -1.34 15.57
CA LYS A 21 -6.30 -1.77 16.04
C LYS A 21 -5.27 -1.30 15.00
N ARG A 22 -4.70 -0.12 15.21
CA ARG A 22 -3.51 0.33 14.50
C ARG A 22 -2.45 -0.66 14.93
N VAL A 23 -1.99 -1.50 14.01
CA VAL A 23 -0.84 -2.37 14.25
C VAL A 23 0.37 -1.44 14.26
N GLU A 24 0.66 -0.93 15.46
CA GLU A 24 1.85 -0.13 15.74
C GLU A 24 2.95 -1.13 16.10
N TYR A 25 3.86 -1.37 15.17
CA TYR A 25 5.07 -2.12 15.49
C TYR A 25 5.95 -1.20 16.35
N ILE A 26 6.01 -1.44 17.66
CA ILE A 26 7.01 -0.81 18.53
C ILE A 26 8.33 -1.56 18.32
N TYR A 27 9.08 -1.19 17.30
CA TYR A 27 10.51 -1.52 17.24
C TYR A 27 11.26 -0.45 18.03
N MET A 28 11.83 -0.84 19.17
CA MET A 28 12.86 -0.03 19.82
C MET A 28 14.12 -0.13 18.96
N ASP A 29 14.21 0.71 17.92
CA ASP A 29 15.46 0.87 17.18
C ASP A 29 16.49 1.55 18.10
N PRO A 30 17.74 1.05 18.18
CA PRO A 30 18.84 1.84 18.75
C PRO A 30 18.97 3.14 17.95
N PRO A 31 19.48 4.24 18.54
CA PRO A 31 19.51 5.55 17.89
C PRO A 31 20.53 5.59 16.76
N THR A 32 20.24 4.94 15.65
CA THR A 32 20.93 5.20 14.40
C THR A 32 20.49 6.58 13.91
N PRO A 33 21.42 7.49 13.58
CA PRO A 33 21.05 8.77 13.01
C PRO A 33 20.18 8.57 11.77
N PRO A 34 19.27 9.52 11.45
CA PRO A 34 18.50 9.46 10.22
C PRO A 34 19.45 9.27 9.04
N ARG A 35 19.34 8.14 8.35
CA ARG A 35 20.09 7.89 7.12
C ARG A 35 19.25 8.34 5.94
N ALA A 36 19.91 8.99 4.99
CA ALA A 36 19.34 9.37 3.71
C ALA A 36 18.65 8.17 3.04
N LEU A 37 17.55 8.42 2.32
CA LEU A 37 16.87 7.40 1.53
C LEU A 37 17.85 6.69 0.59
N ALA A 38 18.74 7.45 -0.06
CA ALA A 38 19.75 6.91 -0.98
C ALA A 38 20.68 5.85 -0.36
N ASP A 39 20.88 5.89 0.97
CA ASP A 39 21.72 4.93 1.68
C ASP A 39 20.91 3.77 2.27
N ARG A 40 19.62 3.97 2.56
CA ARG A 40 18.73 2.93 3.11
C ARG A 40 18.14 2.03 2.04
N LEU A 41 17.76 2.63 0.91
CA LEU A 41 16.99 2.02 -0.16
C LEU A 41 17.68 0.81 -0.82
N PRO A 42 19.00 0.82 -1.10
CA PRO A 42 19.65 -0.32 -1.75
C PRO A 42 19.50 -1.64 -0.98
N GLY A 43 19.29 -2.72 -1.72
CA GLY A 43 19.08 -4.08 -1.22
C GLY A 43 17.83 -4.75 -1.79
N ASP A 44 17.55 -5.94 -1.26
CA ASP A 44 16.35 -6.72 -1.59
C ASP A 44 15.28 -6.55 -0.51
N TRP A 45 14.04 -6.48 -0.96
CA TRP A 45 12.88 -6.27 -0.12
C TRP A 45 11.73 -7.17 -0.56
N THR A 46 10.91 -7.58 0.39
CA THR A 46 9.69 -8.36 0.17
C THR A 46 8.46 -7.50 0.44
N PRO A 47 7.47 -7.45 -0.47
CA PRO A 47 6.24 -6.74 -0.20
C PRO A 47 5.44 -7.47 0.90
N SER A 48 5.01 -6.72 1.90
CA SER A 48 4.27 -7.24 3.06
C SER A 48 2.78 -6.86 2.99
N PHE A 49 2.45 -5.67 2.50
CA PHE A 49 1.06 -5.24 2.32
C PHE A 49 0.92 -4.39 1.05
N VAL A 50 -0.21 -4.55 0.37
CA VAL A 50 -0.66 -3.63 -0.68
C VAL A 50 -2.07 -3.19 -0.34
N THR A 51 -2.24 -1.90 -0.07
CA THR A 51 -3.57 -1.28 -0.13
C THR A 51 -3.78 -0.75 -1.52
N TYR A 52 -4.92 -1.04 -2.14
CA TYR A 52 -5.24 -0.58 -3.47
C TYR A 52 -6.61 0.09 -3.50
N SER A 53 -6.78 1.03 -4.43
CA SER A 53 -8.07 1.59 -4.80
C SER A 53 -8.11 1.99 -6.27
N ALA A 54 -9.26 1.84 -6.89
CA ALA A 54 -9.53 2.27 -8.25
C ALA A 54 -10.99 2.70 -8.38
N GLN A 55 -11.27 3.63 -9.30
CA GLN A 55 -12.64 3.97 -9.68
C GLN A 55 -12.89 3.46 -11.09
N ILE A 56 -13.91 2.63 -11.25
CA ILE A 56 -14.34 2.08 -12.53
C ILE A 56 -15.48 2.97 -13.03
N ASP A 57 -15.29 3.61 -14.18
CA ASP A 57 -16.34 4.35 -14.86
C ASP A 57 -17.19 3.39 -15.71
N LEU A 58 -18.49 3.35 -15.42
CA LEU A 58 -19.49 2.55 -16.14
C LEU A 58 -20.51 3.42 -16.88
N GLY A 59 -20.19 4.69 -17.13
CA GLY A 59 -21.07 5.64 -17.80
C GLY A 59 -21.49 5.20 -19.19
N GLN A 60 -20.64 4.45 -19.92
CA GLN A 60 -21.00 3.86 -21.21
C GLN A 60 -22.11 2.81 -21.11
N GLN A 61 -22.27 2.17 -19.94
CA GLN A 61 -23.36 1.23 -19.65
C GLN A 61 -24.56 1.92 -18.96
N GLY A 62 -24.54 3.24 -18.78
CA GLY A 62 -25.59 3.98 -18.07
C GLY A 62 -25.63 3.72 -16.56
N LEU A 63 -24.53 3.22 -15.99
CA LEU A 63 -24.41 2.88 -14.56
C LEU A 63 -23.52 3.90 -13.84
N PRO A 64 -23.73 4.11 -12.52
CA PRO A 64 -22.84 4.96 -11.73
C PRO A 64 -21.43 4.34 -11.63
N PRO A 65 -20.39 5.16 -11.39
CA PRO A 65 -19.05 4.65 -11.18
C PRO A 65 -18.97 3.81 -9.91
N ILE A 66 -18.13 2.78 -9.94
CA ILE A 66 -17.93 1.86 -8.83
C ILE A 66 -16.52 2.05 -8.28
N ASN A 67 -16.43 2.23 -6.96
CA ASN A 67 -15.15 2.30 -6.27
C ASN A 67 -14.74 0.90 -5.82
N VAL A 68 -13.56 0.48 -6.23
CA VAL A 68 -12.91 -0.75 -5.80
C VAL A 68 -11.83 -0.37 -4.83
N SER A 69 -11.77 -1.02 -3.67
CA SER A 69 -10.64 -0.89 -2.77
C SER A 69 -10.45 -2.14 -1.93
N GLY A 70 -9.24 -2.35 -1.45
CA GLY A 70 -8.94 -3.47 -0.58
C GLY A 70 -7.51 -3.48 -0.12
N ILE A 71 -7.18 -4.53 0.63
CA ILE A 71 -5.84 -4.78 1.16
C ILE A 71 -5.48 -6.22 0.83
N THR A 72 -4.28 -6.42 0.30
CA THR A 72 -3.65 -7.74 0.19
C THR A 72 -2.50 -7.82 1.18
N GLU A 73 -2.54 -8.82 2.05
CA GLU A 73 -1.45 -9.17 2.94
C GLU A 73 -0.52 -10.19 2.27
N ASN A 74 0.78 -10.08 2.50
CA ASN A 74 1.83 -10.95 1.96
C ASN A 74 1.68 -11.24 0.46
N PRO A 75 1.55 -10.21 -0.39
CA PRO A 75 1.46 -10.42 -1.83
C PRO A 75 2.74 -11.08 -2.36
N ASN A 76 2.63 -11.83 -3.45
CA ASN A 76 3.80 -12.44 -4.07
C ASN A 76 4.62 -11.37 -4.79
N GLY A 77 5.93 -11.34 -4.58
CA GLY A 77 6.77 -10.36 -5.24
C GLY A 77 8.11 -10.11 -4.57
N ARG A 78 8.84 -9.16 -5.13
CA ARG A 78 10.10 -8.63 -4.60
C ARG A 78 10.36 -7.24 -5.15
N LEU A 79 11.13 -6.47 -4.39
CA LEU A 79 11.74 -5.22 -4.81
C LEU A 79 13.25 -5.40 -4.68
N THR A 80 14.00 -5.12 -5.76
CA THR A 80 15.46 -5.11 -5.75
C THR A 80 15.93 -3.73 -6.16
N VAL A 81 16.81 -3.13 -5.35
CA VAL A 81 17.38 -1.80 -5.63
C VAL A 81 18.90 -1.86 -5.56
N GLN A 82 19.57 -1.36 -6.60
CA GLN A 82 21.02 -1.28 -6.70
C GLN A 82 21.47 0.19 -6.72
N LYS A 83 22.61 0.50 -6.09
CA LYS A 83 23.17 1.86 -6.05
C LYS A 83 24.16 2.13 -7.20
N ASP A 84 24.73 1.08 -7.79
CA ASP A 84 25.65 1.23 -8.91
C ASP A 84 25.57 -0.01 -9.82
N PRO A 85 24.90 0.09 -10.99
CA PRO A 85 24.13 1.25 -11.45
C PRO A 85 22.86 1.48 -10.63
N ASN A 86 22.32 2.71 -10.64
CA ASN A 86 21.04 3.08 -10.02
C ASN A 86 19.86 2.36 -10.70
N THR A 87 19.64 1.09 -10.38
CA THR A 87 18.57 0.27 -10.95
C THR A 87 17.57 -0.16 -9.89
N LEU A 88 16.31 -0.25 -10.31
CA LEU A 88 15.20 -0.63 -9.45
C LEU A 88 14.28 -1.57 -10.23
N THR A 89 13.98 -2.72 -9.63
CA THR A 89 13.03 -3.70 -10.14
C THR A 89 11.93 -3.94 -9.12
N ILE A 90 10.67 -3.78 -9.53
CA ILE A 90 9.48 -4.12 -8.74
C ILE A 90 8.75 -5.27 -9.41
N GLN A 91 8.58 -6.37 -8.69
CA GLN A 91 7.71 -7.47 -9.08
C GLN A 91 6.65 -7.62 -8.00
N LEU A 92 5.38 -7.52 -8.37
CA LEU A 92 4.27 -7.58 -7.44
C LEU A 92 3.06 -8.26 -8.08
N GLN A 93 2.51 -9.24 -7.39
CA GLN A 93 1.36 -10.01 -7.83
C GLN A 93 0.37 -10.14 -6.67
N PHE A 94 -0.87 -9.75 -6.92
CA PHE A 94 -1.97 -9.86 -5.96
C PHE A 94 -3.31 -9.99 -6.68
N THR A 95 -4.36 -10.31 -5.93
CA THR A 95 -5.72 -10.34 -6.46
C THR A 95 -6.53 -9.23 -5.82
N ALA A 96 -6.97 -8.27 -6.64
CA ALA A 96 -7.92 -7.26 -6.22
C ALA A 96 -9.34 -7.86 -6.22
N SER A 97 -10.07 -7.68 -5.13
CA SER A 97 -11.49 -8.05 -5.05
C SER A 97 -12.35 -6.86 -5.47
N ILE A 98 -13.16 -7.04 -6.52
CA ILE A 98 -14.09 -6.03 -7.05
C ILE A 98 -15.50 -6.40 -6.64
N ASP A 99 -16.14 -5.60 -5.80
CA ASP A 99 -17.58 -5.74 -5.54
C ASP A 99 -18.37 -4.82 -6.49
N LEU A 100 -19.14 -5.41 -7.40
CA LEU A 100 -19.98 -4.70 -8.36
C LEU A 100 -21.40 -4.45 -7.82
N GLY A 101 -21.66 -4.70 -6.54
CA GLY A 101 -23.00 -4.62 -5.94
C GLY A 101 -23.91 -5.80 -6.35
N LEU A 102 -23.34 -6.84 -6.95
CA LEU A 102 -24.04 -8.06 -7.39
C LEU A 102 -23.99 -9.18 -6.34
N GLY A 103 -23.48 -8.90 -5.14
CA GLY A 103 -23.39 -9.85 -4.03
C GLY A 103 -22.23 -10.84 -4.11
N PHE A 104 -21.46 -10.84 -5.19
CA PHE A 104 -20.27 -11.68 -5.36
C PHE A 104 -19.07 -10.83 -5.82
N PRO A 105 -18.00 -10.75 -5.02
CA PRO A 105 -16.79 -10.08 -5.45
C PRO A 105 -16.13 -10.82 -6.61
N VAL A 106 -15.77 -10.10 -7.68
CA VAL A 106 -15.02 -10.60 -8.81
C VAL A 106 -13.52 -10.46 -8.52
N PRO A 107 -12.74 -11.55 -8.55
CA PRO A 107 -11.29 -11.47 -8.41
C PRO A 107 -10.64 -10.93 -9.69
N LEU A 108 -9.84 -9.89 -9.56
CA LEU A 108 -9.02 -9.31 -10.63
C LEU A 108 -7.53 -9.55 -10.31
N PRO A 109 -6.83 -10.43 -11.05
CA PRO A 109 -5.40 -10.61 -10.87
C PRO A 109 -4.63 -9.38 -11.35
N VAL A 110 -3.83 -8.79 -10.46
CA VAL A 110 -2.96 -7.65 -10.75
C VAL A 110 -1.51 -8.15 -10.74
N ASN A 111 -0.84 -7.99 -11.88
CA ASN A 111 0.56 -8.37 -12.07
C ASN A 111 1.34 -7.15 -12.51
N ILE A 112 2.30 -6.72 -11.70
CA ILE A 112 3.15 -5.56 -11.94
C ILE A 112 4.59 -6.06 -12.05
N ASN A 113 5.24 -5.70 -13.16
CA ASN A 113 6.66 -5.97 -13.38
C ASN A 113 7.31 -4.72 -13.97
N LEU A 114 8.01 -3.97 -13.14
CA LEU A 114 8.66 -2.72 -13.49
C LEU A 114 10.16 -2.91 -13.34
N THR A 115 10.94 -2.43 -14.30
CA THR A 115 12.39 -2.43 -14.23
C THR A 115 12.90 -1.20 -14.94
N GLY A 116 13.91 -0.54 -14.36
CA GLY A 116 14.45 0.68 -14.91
C GLY A 116 15.52 1.30 -14.04
N THR A 117 15.88 2.54 -14.36
CA THR A 117 16.73 3.38 -13.51
C THR A 117 15.88 4.23 -12.60
N TYR A 118 16.43 4.61 -11.45
CA TYR A 118 15.72 5.48 -10.51
C TYR A 118 16.54 6.70 -10.12
N ASP A 119 15.81 7.79 -9.85
CA ASP A 119 16.33 9.02 -9.27
C ASP A 119 15.54 9.35 -8.00
N ILE A 120 16.23 9.82 -6.96
CA ILE A 120 15.61 10.26 -5.71
C ILE A 120 15.51 11.79 -5.73
N SER A 121 14.33 12.32 -5.37
CA SER A 121 14.15 13.78 -5.27
C SER A 121 15.03 14.38 -4.16
N THR A 122 15.39 15.66 -4.29
CA THR A 122 16.23 16.37 -3.32
C THR A 122 15.67 16.37 -1.89
N ASP A 123 14.34 16.35 -1.75
CA ASP A 123 13.65 16.28 -0.46
C ASP A 123 13.44 14.84 0.05
N GLU A 124 13.92 13.84 -0.70
CA GLU A 124 13.81 12.40 -0.46
C GLU A 124 12.38 11.86 -0.29
N LYS A 125 11.37 12.61 -0.74
CA LYS A 125 9.96 12.21 -0.64
C LYS A 125 9.46 11.49 -1.89
N GLN A 126 10.26 11.40 -2.95
CA GLN A 126 9.87 10.80 -4.21
C GLN A 126 11.02 10.02 -4.82
N ILE A 127 10.68 8.90 -5.45
CA ILE A 127 11.53 8.15 -6.35
C ILE A 127 10.89 8.23 -7.72
N LEU A 128 11.63 8.71 -8.71
CA LEU A 128 11.24 8.67 -10.11
C LEU A 128 11.86 7.42 -10.74
N LEU A 129 11.02 6.46 -11.13
CA LEU A 129 11.44 5.29 -11.89
C LEU A 129 11.29 5.58 -13.39
N THR A 130 12.40 5.57 -14.12
CA THR A 130 12.40 5.58 -15.59
C THR A 130 12.55 4.14 -16.07
N GLN A 131 11.44 3.58 -16.56
CA GLN A 131 11.36 2.19 -17.01
C GLN A 131 12.18 1.96 -18.29
N THR A 132 12.51 0.70 -18.57
CA THR A 132 13.25 0.31 -19.78
C THR A 132 12.55 0.66 -21.10
N ASN A 133 11.22 0.81 -21.08
CA ASN A 133 10.42 1.29 -22.22
C ASN A 133 10.39 2.83 -22.35
N GLY A 134 11.06 3.56 -21.45
CA GLY A 134 11.09 5.03 -21.40
C GLY A 134 9.96 5.68 -20.62
N GLU A 135 8.94 4.92 -20.19
CA GLU A 135 7.87 5.45 -19.35
C GLU A 135 8.37 5.78 -17.96
N LYS A 136 7.72 6.77 -17.33
CA LYS A 136 8.08 7.25 -16.00
C LYS A 136 6.99 6.93 -15.01
N LEU A 137 7.37 6.42 -13.84
CA LEU A 137 6.49 6.20 -12.72
C LEU A 137 7.03 6.94 -11.49
N THR A 138 6.18 7.75 -10.86
CA THR A 138 6.52 8.42 -9.61
C THR A 138 6.07 7.55 -8.43
N LEU A 139 6.98 7.32 -7.49
CA LEU A 139 6.76 6.61 -6.24
C LEU A 139 6.95 7.60 -5.10
N LYS A 140 5.89 7.98 -4.41
CA LYS A 140 5.97 8.84 -3.23
C LYS A 140 6.38 8.02 -2.02
N VAL A 141 7.45 8.42 -1.35
CA VAL A 141 7.93 7.79 -0.13
C VAL A 141 7.14 8.32 1.05
N LEU A 142 6.43 7.42 1.74
CA LEU A 142 5.65 7.72 2.95
C LEU A 142 6.43 7.34 4.21
N THR A 143 7.25 6.30 4.14
CA THR A 143 8.07 5.80 5.25
C THR A 143 9.41 5.33 4.71
N ASN A 144 10.49 5.74 5.38
CA ASN A 144 11.87 5.39 5.07
C ASN A 144 12.59 4.98 6.37
N GLU A 145 12.42 3.74 6.79
CA GLU A 145 13.08 3.18 7.97
C GLU A 145 14.15 2.15 7.58
N HIS A 146 14.93 1.69 8.57
CA HIS A 146 16.04 0.77 8.34
C HIS A 146 15.63 -0.52 7.62
N ASN A 147 14.49 -1.09 8.01
CA ASN A 147 13.98 -2.37 7.52
C ASN A 147 12.59 -2.25 6.88
N VAL A 148 12.02 -1.04 6.77
CA VAL A 148 10.68 -0.82 6.22
C VAL A 148 10.67 0.36 5.26
N GLN A 149 10.00 0.16 4.12
CA GLN A 149 9.68 1.20 3.15
C GLN A 149 8.18 1.18 2.88
N VAL A 150 7.55 2.35 2.82
CA VAL A 150 6.14 2.46 2.43
C VAL A 150 6.03 3.48 1.31
N TRP A 151 5.56 3.04 0.14
CA TRP A 151 5.46 3.88 -1.05
C TRP A 151 4.03 4.01 -1.52
N ARG A 152 3.68 5.18 -2.06
CA ARG A 152 2.43 5.43 -2.76
C ARG A 152 2.68 5.67 -4.24
N THR A 153 1.86 5.09 -5.09
CA THR A 153 1.93 5.29 -6.54
C THR A 153 0.56 5.08 -7.19
N THR A 154 0.41 5.51 -8.44
CA THR A 154 -0.76 5.24 -9.27
C THR A 154 -0.29 4.48 -10.50
N TYR A 155 -0.74 3.24 -10.66
CA TYR A 155 -0.31 2.37 -11.74
C TYR A 155 -1.40 2.27 -12.82
N PRO A 156 -1.08 2.52 -14.11
CA PRO A 156 -2.03 2.38 -15.21
C PRO A 156 -2.22 0.90 -15.56
N PHE A 157 -3.12 0.22 -14.87
CA PHE A 157 -3.36 -1.21 -15.09
C PHE A 157 -4.24 -1.44 -16.33
N GLN A 158 -3.80 -2.29 -17.25
CA GLN A 158 -4.59 -2.62 -18.42
C GLN A 158 -5.60 -3.74 -18.11
N THR A 159 -6.89 -3.42 -18.18
CA THR A 159 -7.97 -4.40 -18.07
C THR A 159 -8.42 -4.86 -19.46
N PRO A 160 -8.79 -6.14 -19.67
CA PRO A 160 -9.28 -6.61 -20.96
C PRO A 160 -10.60 -5.97 -21.42
N LEU A 161 -11.47 -5.60 -20.48
CA LEU A 161 -12.85 -5.16 -20.80
C LEU A 161 -13.08 -3.65 -20.60
N LEU A 162 -12.29 -2.98 -19.75
CA LEU A 162 -12.52 -1.59 -19.33
C LEU A 162 -11.40 -0.65 -19.80
N GLY A 163 -10.42 -1.18 -20.55
CA GLY A 163 -9.24 -0.42 -20.96
C GLY A 163 -8.29 -0.15 -19.79
N THR A 164 -7.59 0.98 -19.83
CA THR A 164 -6.63 1.38 -18.79
C THR A 164 -7.36 1.89 -17.55
N LEU A 165 -7.13 1.23 -16.43
CA LEU A 165 -7.67 1.56 -15.11
C LEU A 165 -6.52 2.06 -14.21
N PRO A 166 -6.52 3.33 -13.77
CA PRO A 166 -5.55 3.79 -12.79
C PRO A 166 -5.83 3.14 -11.42
N ILE A 167 -4.84 2.42 -10.89
CA ILE A 167 -4.90 1.82 -9.55
C ILE A 167 -3.97 2.60 -8.63
N ASP A 168 -4.55 3.30 -7.66
CA ASP A 168 -3.80 3.89 -6.57
C ASP A 168 -3.37 2.80 -5.60
N MET A 169 -2.10 2.78 -5.25
CA MET A 169 -1.51 1.76 -4.39
C MET A 169 -0.68 2.39 -3.28
N ILE A 170 -0.75 1.78 -2.10
CA ILE A 170 0.22 1.96 -1.02
C ILE A 170 0.86 0.60 -0.77
N ILE A 171 2.16 0.49 -1.03
CA ILE A 171 2.92 -0.75 -0.95
C ILE A 171 3.88 -0.64 0.22
N THR A 172 3.82 -1.61 1.12
CA THR A 172 4.78 -1.77 2.22
C THR A 172 5.77 -2.85 1.87
N PHE A 173 7.06 -2.52 1.93
CA PHE A 173 8.17 -3.44 1.73
C PHE A 173 8.95 -3.61 3.03
N VAL A 174 9.37 -4.85 3.30
CA VAL A 174 10.25 -5.19 4.42
C VAL A 174 11.59 -5.65 3.86
N LYS A 175 12.68 -5.18 4.45
CA LYS A 175 14.03 -5.50 3.98
C LYS A 175 14.35 -6.95 4.24
N ASN A 176 14.90 -7.63 3.24
CA ASN A 176 15.41 -8.98 3.41
C ASN A 176 16.67 -8.92 4.26
N GLN A 177 16.77 -9.79 5.25
CA GLN A 177 18.02 -9.93 5.99
C GLN A 177 19.06 -10.60 5.09
N ALA A 178 20.27 -10.04 5.03
CA ALA A 178 21.39 -10.69 4.39
C ALA A 178 21.61 -12.05 5.06
N LYS A 179 21.63 -13.12 4.25
CA LYS A 179 22.01 -14.45 4.73
C LYS A 179 23.52 -14.55 4.90
#